data_AF-A0A8D8DXC8-F1
#
_entry.id   AF-A0A8D8DXC8-F1
#
_cell.length_a   1.000
_cell.length_b   1.000
_cell.length_c   1.000
_cell.angle_alpha   90.00
_cell.angle_beta   90.00
_cell.angle_gamma   90.00
#
_symmetry.space_group_name_H-M   'P 1'
#
loop_
_entity.id
_entity.type
_entity.pdbx_description
1 polymer ?
#
loop_
_entity_poly.entity_id
_entity_poly.type
_entity_poly.pdbx_seq_one_letter_code
_entity_poly.pdbx_strand_id
1 'polypeptide(L)'
;SHIMPLPLTFTPSKVVVKQEPKTPRRPTMLNVEASSGSLDSVDIGREKFSWVIGPSTTVDEFMVQFWEKKPFLVQRSDPTYYANLLSRQKIDEMLRNNNIEYTKNLDVTSYREGVRETHNPDGRALPPDVWAFYEEGCSIRLLNPQTYLPGVYEMNVKLQEFFHCMTGSNFYLTPPNSQGFAPHYDDIEAFVLQVEGRKHWKLYSPRTASEVLARV
;
A
#
# COMPACT_ATOMS: atom_id res chain seq x y z
N SER A 1 -29.64 -20.11 75.27
CA SER A 1 -29.85 -20.16 73.80
C SER A 1 -28.80 -19.26 73.16
N HIS A 2 -27.72 -19.85 72.63
CA HIS A 2 -27.43 -19.97 71.18
C HIS A 2 -26.80 -18.68 70.59
N ILE A 3 -25.71 -18.66 69.82
CA ILE A 3 -24.74 -19.62 69.25
C ILE A 3 -23.51 -18.72 68.92
N MET A 4 -22.28 -19.14 69.24
CA MET A 4 -21.07 -18.49 68.69
C MET A 4 -20.86 -18.91 67.23
N PRO A 5 -20.44 -18.00 66.32
CA PRO A 5 -20.20 -18.37 64.94
C PRO A 5 -18.92 -19.22 64.80
N LEU A 6 -19.01 -20.29 63.99
CA LEU A 6 -17.89 -21.16 63.64
C LEU A 6 -16.86 -20.40 62.77
N PRO A 7 -15.56 -20.73 62.87
CA PRO A 7 -14.54 -20.13 62.03
C PRO A 7 -14.67 -20.63 60.58
N LEU A 8 -14.58 -19.70 59.63
CA LEU A 8 -14.51 -19.99 58.19
C LEU A 8 -13.22 -20.75 57.87
N THR A 9 -13.36 -22.00 57.42
CA THR A 9 -12.25 -22.80 56.88
C THR A 9 -12.01 -22.40 55.42
N PHE A 10 -10.82 -21.88 55.13
CA PHE A 10 -10.39 -21.55 53.78
C PHE A 10 -9.80 -22.81 53.14
N THR A 11 -10.48 -23.40 52.16
CA THR A 11 -9.92 -24.47 51.33
C THR A 11 -9.22 -23.84 50.11
N PRO A 12 -7.92 -24.06 49.89
CA PRO A 12 -7.26 -23.53 48.71
C PRO A 12 -7.73 -24.30 47.47
N SER A 13 -8.42 -23.61 46.55
CA SER A 13 -8.73 -24.16 45.22
C SER A 13 -7.44 -24.45 44.48
N LYS A 14 -7.26 -25.71 44.07
CA LYS A 14 -6.19 -26.10 43.13
C LYS A 14 -6.41 -25.41 41.79
N VAL A 15 -5.61 -24.39 41.50
CA VAL A 15 -5.53 -23.80 40.16
C VAL A 15 -4.89 -24.82 39.24
N VAL A 16 -5.68 -25.39 38.32
CA VAL A 16 -5.17 -26.26 37.26
C VAL A 16 -4.62 -25.37 36.16
N VAL A 17 -3.29 -25.31 36.05
CA VAL A 17 -2.61 -24.64 34.94
C VAL A 17 -2.90 -25.45 33.66
N LYS A 18 -3.66 -24.88 32.73
CA LYS A 18 -3.89 -25.49 31.41
C LYS A 18 -2.58 -25.48 30.63
N GLN A 19 -2.17 -26.64 30.12
CA GLN A 19 -1.05 -26.74 29.19
C GLN A 19 -1.42 -26.12 27.84
N GLU A 20 -0.49 -25.37 27.25
CA GLU A 20 -0.65 -24.84 25.90
C GLU A 20 -0.77 -25.97 24.87
N PRO A 21 -1.58 -25.80 23.82
CA PRO A 21 -1.65 -26.77 22.73
C PRO A 21 -0.28 -26.88 22.04
N LYS A 22 0.18 -28.11 21.81
CA LYS A 22 1.41 -28.34 21.03
C LYS A 22 1.17 -27.96 19.57
N THR A 23 2.03 -27.12 19.01
CA THR A 23 2.03 -26.79 17.57
C THR A 23 2.11 -28.07 16.73
N PRO A 24 1.20 -28.30 15.78
CA PRO A 24 1.25 -29.45 14.89
C PRO A 24 2.57 -29.45 14.11
N ARG A 25 3.26 -30.60 14.04
CA ARG A 25 4.42 -30.75 13.16
C ARG A 25 3.95 -30.66 11.71
N ARG A 26 4.51 -29.71 10.97
CA ARG A 26 4.26 -29.53 9.54
C ARG A 26 4.69 -30.81 8.79
N PRO A 27 3.88 -31.32 7.84
CA PRO A 27 4.36 -32.35 6.92
C PRO A 27 5.57 -31.81 6.16
N THR A 28 6.60 -32.63 6.01
CA THR A 28 7.75 -32.37 5.15
C THR A 28 7.26 -31.99 3.76
N MET A 29 7.47 -30.73 3.36
CA MET A 29 7.18 -30.32 2.00
C MET A 29 8.14 -31.05 1.06
N LEU A 30 7.57 -31.59 -0.02
CA LEU A 30 8.28 -32.12 -1.18
C LEU A 30 9.31 -31.09 -1.65
N ASN A 31 10.51 -31.57 -2.03
CA ASN A 31 11.57 -30.78 -2.64
C ASN A 31 11.01 -29.99 -3.84
N VAL A 32 10.72 -28.72 -3.60
CA VAL A 32 10.65 -27.71 -4.67
C VAL A 32 12.11 -27.38 -4.95
N GLU A 33 12.56 -27.64 -6.18
CA GLU A 33 13.88 -27.18 -6.63
C GLU A 33 13.99 -25.68 -6.32
N ALA A 34 14.88 -25.34 -5.39
CA ALA A 34 15.10 -23.96 -4.99
C ALA A 34 15.61 -23.20 -6.22
N SER A 35 14.86 -22.19 -6.66
CA SER A 35 15.43 -21.14 -7.49
C SER A 35 16.70 -20.65 -6.80
N SER A 36 17.79 -20.49 -7.55
CA SER A 36 19.12 -20.08 -7.07
C SER A 36 19.20 -18.65 -6.49
N GLY A 37 18.09 -18.11 -5.99
CA GLY A 37 17.99 -16.77 -5.40
C GLY A 37 18.47 -16.74 -3.95
N SER A 38 18.91 -15.56 -3.51
CA SER A 38 19.26 -15.32 -2.11
C SER A 38 18.08 -15.61 -1.20
N LEU A 39 18.35 -16.17 -0.01
CA LEU A 39 17.36 -16.33 1.05
C LEU A 39 17.33 -15.12 1.99
N ASP A 40 18.23 -14.16 1.79
CA ASP A 40 18.29 -12.93 2.57
C ASP A 40 17.16 -11.97 2.15
N SER A 41 16.39 -11.47 3.12
CA SER A 41 15.23 -10.62 2.85
C SER A 41 15.60 -9.26 2.26
N VAL A 42 16.78 -8.73 2.61
CA VAL A 42 17.30 -7.47 2.07
C VAL A 42 17.71 -7.65 0.61
N ASP A 43 18.35 -8.77 0.27
CA ASP A 43 18.68 -9.10 -1.12
C ASP A 43 17.40 -9.27 -1.97
N ILE A 44 16.40 -9.98 -1.45
CA ILE A 44 15.09 -10.12 -2.12
C ILE A 44 14.43 -8.75 -2.32
N GLY A 45 14.53 -7.87 -1.32
CA GLY A 45 14.04 -6.50 -1.40
C GLY A 45 14.78 -5.69 -2.47
N ARG A 46 16.11 -5.83 -2.54
CA ARG A 46 16.96 -5.18 -3.53
C ARG A 46 16.66 -5.67 -4.94
N GLU A 47 16.44 -6.97 -5.14
CA GLU A 47 15.98 -7.54 -6.41
C GLU A 47 14.61 -6.98 -6.81
N LYS A 48 13.68 -6.88 -5.84
CA LYS A 48 12.37 -6.25 -6.09
C LYS A 48 12.53 -4.78 -6.47
N PHE A 49 13.42 -4.04 -5.83
CA PHE A 49 13.69 -2.65 -6.16
C PHE A 49 14.34 -2.50 -7.55
N SER A 50 15.28 -3.37 -7.90
CA SER A 50 15.85 -3.47 -9.25
C SER A 50 14.75 -3.68 -10.31
N TRP A 51 13.78 -4.56 -10.03
CA TRP A 51 12.60 -4.74 -10.87
C TRP A 51 11.76 -3.45 -11.01
N VAL A 52 11.60 -2.66 -9.93
CA VAL A 52 10.87 -1.38 -9.98
C VAL A 52 11.55 -0.37 -10.91
N ILE A 53 12.87 -0.18 -10.77
CA ILE A 53 13.64 0.83 -11.53
C ILE A 53 14.07 0.35 -12.92
N GLY A 54 13.91 -0.93 -13.22
CA GLY A 54 14.16 -1.49 -14.55
C GLY A 54 15.63 -1.59 -14.94
N PRO A 55 15.92 -2.13 -16.13
CA PRO A 55 17.27 -2.57 -16.50
C PRO A 55 18.22 -1.44 -16.93
N SER A 56 17.75 -0.20 -17.05
CA SER A 56 18.57 0.93 -17.53
C SER A 56 19.54 1.48 -16.48
N THR A 57 19.41 1.07 -15.22
CA THR A 57 20.28 1.48 -14.11
C THR A 57 20.41 0.33 -13.13
N THR A 58 21.54 0.25 -12.44
CA THR A 58 21.66 -0.59 -11.24
C THR A 58 21.05 0.12 -10.03
N VAL A 59 20.78 -0.64 -8.96
CA VAL A 59 20.33 -0.07 -7.68
C VAL A 59 21.37 0.90 -7.12
N ASP A 60 22.66 0.58 -7.17
CA ASP A 60 23.70 1.46 -6.61
C ASP A 60 23.83 2.77 -7.39
N GLU A 61 23.78 2.71 -8.72
CA GLU A 61 23.75 3.91 -9.55
C GLU A 61 22.50 4.75 -9.26
N PHE A 62 21.35 4.11 -9.06
CA PHE A 62 20.12 4.81 -8.68
C PHE A 62 20.28 5.57 -7.36
N MET A 63 20.77 4.90 -6.32
CA MET A 63 20.98 5.49 -5.00
C MET A 63 22.00 6.63 -5.03
N VAL A 64 23.05 6.52 -5.85
CA VAL A 64 24.07 7.57 -5.96
C VAL A 64 23.59 8.76 -6.79
N GLN A 65 22.88 8.54 -7.89
CA GLN A 65 22.62 9.60 -8.86
C GLN A 65 21.22 10.22 -8.76
N PHE A 66 20.23 9.52 -8.23
CA PHE A 66 18.81 9.91 -8.33
C PHE A 66 18.12 10.07 -6.98
N TRP A 67 18.30 9.12 -6.06
CA TRP A 67 17.68 9.16 -4.72
C TRP A 67 17.89 10.52 -4.05
N GLU A 68 16.80 11.16 -3.61
CA GLU A 68 16.80 12.49 -2.96
C GLU A 68 17.44 13.64 -3.78
N LYS A 69 17.64 13.46 -5.10
CA LYS A 69 18.38 14.43 -5.94
C LYS A 69 17.58 14.91 -7.15
N LYS A 70 17.01 14.00 -7.92
CA LYS A 70 16.31 14.35 -9.17
C LYS A 70 15.33 13.26 -9.60
N PRO A 71 14.27 13.61 -10.36
CA PRO A 71 13.36 12.62 -10.92
C PRO A 71 14.07 11.60 -11.82
N PHE A 72 13.58 10.36 -11.79
CA PHE A 72 14.01 9.28 -12.65
C PHE A 72 12.80 8.72 -13.43
N LEU A 73 12.93 8.63 -14.75
CA LEU A 73 11.86 8.13 -15.63
C LEU A 73 12.31 6.86 -16.32
N VAL A 74 11.47 5.83 -16.24
CA VAL A 74 11.65 4.57 -16.95
C VAL A 74 10.47 4.35 -17.89
N GLN A 75 10.75 4.36 -19.19
CA GLN A 75 9.74 4.03 -20.21
C GLN A 75 9.84 2.55 -20.56
N ARG A 76 8.76 1.80 -20.30
CA ARG A 76 8.66 0.37 -20.61
C ARG A 76 7.86 0.16 -21.89
N SER A 77 8.28 -0.82 -22.68
CA SER A 77 7.56 -1.28 -23.88
C SER A 77 6.69 -2.51 -23.59
N ASP A 78 6.29 -2.71 -22.33
CA ASP A 78 5.41 -3.79 -21.89
C ASP A 78 4.26 -3.21 -21.05
N PRO A 79 3.03 -3.12 -21.59
CA PRO A 79 1.87 -2.61 -20.87
C PRO A 79 1.38 -3.57 -19.78
N THR A 80 1.84 -4.82 -19.76
CA THR A 80 1.41 -5.84 -18.80
C THR A 80 2.35 -5.97 -17.60
N TYR A 81 3.47 -5.24 -17.59
CA TYR A 81 4.53 -5.34 -16.58
C TYR A 81 4.03 -5.21 -15.14
N TYR A 82 3.01 -4.37 -14.91
CA TYR A 82 2.43 -4.11 -13.58
C TYR A 82 1.02 -4.71 -13.40
N ALA A 83 0.54 -5.54 -14.33
CA ALA A 83 -0.85 -6.03 -14.35
C ALA A 83 -1.24 -6.87 -13.10
N ASN A 84 -0.26 -7.45 -12.41
CA ASN A 84 -0.50 -8.19 -11.18
C ASN A 84 -0.79 -7.29 -9.96
N LEU A 85 -0.44 -6.00 -9.99
CA LEU A 85 -0.60 -5.09 -8.84
C LEU A 85 -2.04 -4.63 -8.67
N LEU A 86 -2.69 -4.21 -9.76
CA LEU A 86 -4.02 -3.61 -9.73
C LEU A 86 -4.72 -3.83 -11.07
N SER A 87 -6.05 -3.82 -11.04
CA SER A 87 -6.87 -3.63 -12.23
C SER A 87 -8.21 -3.03 -11.84
N ARG A 88 -8.96 -2.49 -12.81
CA ARG A 88 -10.36 -2.07 -12.56
C ARG A 88 -11.19 -3.19 -11.91
N GLN A 89 -11.01 -4.43 -12.37
CA GLN A 89 -11.70 -5.60 -11.80
C GLN A 89 -11.32 -5.83 -10.33
N LYS A 90 -10.03 -5.75 -9.97
CA LYS A 90 -9.59 -5.89 -8.58
C LYS A 90 -10.17 -4.82 -7.65
N ILE A 91 -10.33 -3.59 -8.16
CA ILE A 91 -10.99 -2.51 -7.40
C ILE A 91 -12.46 -2.86 -7.16
N ASP A 92 -13.17 -3.31 -8.19
CA ASP A 92 -14.57 -3.70 -8.09
C ASP A 92 -14.79 -4.86 -7.09
N GLU A 93 -13.96 -5.91 -7.18
CA GLU A 93 -13.96 -7.04 -6.24
C GLU A 93 -13.64 -6.58 -4.81
N MET A 94 -12.66 -5.70 -4.63
CA MET A 94 -12.30 -5.14 -3.32
C MET A 94 -13.48 -4.41 -2.68
N LEU A 95 -14.17 -3.55 -3.45
CA LEU A 95 -15.34 -2.78 -2.98
C LEU A 95 -16.52 -3.69 -2.60
N ARG A 96 -16.79 -4.74 -3.39
CA ARG A 96 -17.89 -5.69 -3.11
C ARG A 96 -17.62 -6.53 -1.85
N ASN A 97 -16.42 -7.08 -1.76
CA ASN A 97 -16.10 -8.14 -0.79
C ASN A 97 -15.62 -7.62 0.56
N ASN A 98 -15.33 -6.32 0.68
CA ASN A 98 -14.81 -5.72 1.91
C ASN A 98 -15.67 -4.53 2.37
N ASN A 99 -15.53 -4.17 3.65
CA ASN A 99 -16.08 -2.93 4.17
C ASN A 99 -15.09 -1.77 3.93
N ILE A 100 -15.16 -1.19 2.72
CA ILE A 100 -14.37 -0.02 2.32
C ILE A 100 -15.15 1.23 2.72
N GLU A 101 -14.56 2.09 3.54
CA GLU A 101 -15.17 3.34 3.99
C GLU A 101 -14.56 4.55 3.28
N TYR A 102 -15.41 5.52 2.93
CA TYR A 102 -14.92 6.82 2.46
C TYR A 102 -14.05 7.49 3.52
N THR A 103 -13.09 8.32 3.10
CA THR A 103 -12.13 9.05 3.95
C THR A 103 -11.10 8.16 4.66
N LYS A 104 -11.46 6.93 5.03
CA LYS A 104 -10.58 5.96 5.69
C LYS A 104 -9.82 5.09 4.71
N ASN A 105 -10.51 4.59 3.69
CA ASN A 105 -9.95 3.65 2.71
C ASN A 105 -9.99 4.22 1.29
N LEU A 106 -10.91 5.12 1.00
CA LEU A 106 -11.16 5.65 -0.34
C LEU A 106 -11.51 7.13 -0.29
N ASP A 107 -10.86 7.94 -1.11
CA ASP A 107 -11.23 9.33 -1.37
C ASP A 107 -11.74 9.51 -2.81
N VAL A 108 -12.72 10.39 -2.98
CA VAL A 108 -13.23 10.88 -4.26
C VAL A 108 -12.86 12.35 -4.37
N THR A 109 -12.18 12.72 -5.46
CA THR A 109 -11.60 14.05 -5.61
C THR A 109 -11.73 14.60 -7.03
N SER A 110 -11.84 15.91 -7.17
CA SER A 110 -11.71 16.60 -8.45
C SER A 110 -10.86 17.84 -8.33
N TYR A 111 -10.23 18.22 -9.43
CA TYR A 111 -9.54 19.49 -9.59
C TYR A 111 -10.02 20.16 -10.88
N ARG A 112 -10.80 21.23 -10.74
CA ARG A 112 -11.42 21.97 -11.84
C ARG A 112 -11.22 23.45 -11.60
N GLU A 113 -10.87 24.17 -12.66
CA GLU A 113 -10.73 25.64 -12.62
C GLU A 113 -9.84 26.17 -11.48
N GLY A 114 -8.80 25.42 -11.10
CA GLY A 114 -7.89 25.82 -10.03
C GLY A 114 -8.34 25.42 -8.62
N VAL A 115 -9.49 24.78 -8.46
CA VAL A 115 -10.06 24.40 -7.16
C VAL A 115 -10.08 22.89 -7.01
N ARG A 116 -9.58 22.40 -5.87
CA ARG A 116 -9.58 20.98 -5.48
C ARG A 116 -10.73 20.71 -4.51
N GLU A 117 -11.54 19.70 -4.80
CA GLU A 117 -12.72 19.32 -4.02
C GLU A 117 -12.62 17.86 -3.54
N THR A 118 -13.19 17.58 -2.36
CA THR A 118 -13.46 16.22 -1.87
C THR A 118 -14.95 15.96 -1.98
N HIS A 119 -15.33 14.80 -2.52
CA HIS A 119 -16.73 14.40 -2.68
C HIS A 119 -17.13 13.20 -1.83
N ASN A 120 -16.32 12.86 -0.82
CA ASN A 120 -16.55 11.73 0.08
C ASN A 120 -17.91 11.84 0.77
N PRO A 121 -18.85 10.92 0.52
CA PRO A 121 -20.01 10.73 1.38
C PRO A 121 -19.59 10.12 2.72
N ASP A 122 -20.52 10.10 3.67
CA ASP A 122 -20.33 9.34 4.90
C ASP A 122 -20.55 7.83 4.68
N GLY A 123 -19.77 7.02 5.38
CA GLY A 123 -19.97 5.57 5.47
C GLY A 123 -19.29 4.75 4.38
N ARG A 124 -19.91 3.63 4.01
CA ARG A 124 -19.33 2.60 3.15
C ARG A 124 -19.36 3.03 1.67
N ALA A 125 -18.23 2.89 0.99
CA ALA A 125 -18.11 3.05 -0.45
C ALA A 125 -18.59 1.79 -1.18
N LEU A 126 -19.75 1.85 -1.81
CA LEU A 126 -20.30 0.78 -2.63
C LEU A 126 -19.89 0.96 -4.10
N PRO A 127 -19.72 -0.13 -4.88
CA PRO A 127 -19.30 -0.02 -6.27
C PRO A 127 -20.14 0.93 -7.14
N PRO A 128 -21.50 0.90 -7.11
CA PRO A 128 -22.30 1.80 -7.94
C PRO A 128 -21.99 3.27 -7.69
N ASP A 129 -21.83 3.67 -6.44
CA ASP A 129 -21.57 5.06 -6.06
C ASP A 129 -20.16 5.50 -6.51
N VAL A 130 -19.16 4.65 -6.26
CA VAL A 130 -17.77 4.92 -6.67
C VAL A 130 -17.66 5.04 -8.19
N TRP A 131 -18.36 4.18 -8.93
CA TRP A 131 -18.36 4.22 -10.40
C TRP A 131 -19.12 5.42 -10.94
N ALA A 132 -20.22 5.83 -10.31
CA ALA A 132 -20.92 7.07 -10.67
C ALA A 132 -20.01 8.30 -10.53
N PHE A 133 -19.30 8.45 -9.41
CA PHE A 133 -18.33 9.53 -9.24
C PHE A 133 -17.23 9.52 -10.31
N TYR A 134 -16.73 8.33 -10.65
CA TYR A 134 -15.73 8.18 -11.70
C TYR A 134 -16.28 8.64 -13.07
N GLU A 135 -17.51 8.27 -13.40
CA GLU A 135 -18.18 8.69 -14.64
C GLU A 135 -18.45 10.20 -14.70
N GLU A 136 -18.68 10.83 -13.54
CA GLU A 136 -18.81 12.29 -13.41
C GLU A 136 -17.48 13.05 -13.50
N GLY A 137 -16.36 12.35 -13.69
CA GLY A 137 -15.04 12.94 -13.88
C GLY A 137 -14.20 13.05 -12.60
N CYS A 138 -14.60 12.43 -11.50
CA CYS A 138 -13.83 12.41 -10.26
C CYS A 138 -12.74 11.34 -10.28
N SER A 139 -11.58 11.64 -9.69
CA SER A 139 -10.56 10.65 -9.41
C SER A 139 -10.85 9.91 -8.11
N ILE A 140 -10.66 8.59 -8.15
CA ILE A 140 -10.76 7.69 -7.00
C ILE A 140 -9.36 7.43 -6.48
N ARG A 141 -9.12 7.70 -5.19
CA ARG A 141 -7.87 7.39 -4.50
C ARG A 141 -8.12 6.29 -3.48
N LEU A 142 -7.40 5.18 -3.60
CA LEU A 142 -7.40 4.11 -2.59
C LEU A 142 -6.23 4.32 -1.64
N LEU A 143 -6.54 4.40 -0.35
CA LEU A 143 -5.61 4.52 0.75
C LEU A 143 -5.24 3.11 1.25
N ASN A 144 -3.94 2.82 1.39
CA ASN A 144 -3.46 1.54 1.93
C ASN A 144 -4.06 0.30 1.20
N PRO A 145 -3.97 0.22 -0.16
CA PRO A 145 -4.53 -0.88 -0.93
C PRO A 145 -3.88 -2.24 -0.62
N GLN A 146 -2.67 -2.25 -0.04
CA GLN A 146 -2.00 -3.48 0.41
C GLN A 146 -2.79 -4.26 1.48
N THR A 147 -3.76 -3.63 2.15
CA THR A 147 -4.66 -4.34 3.07
C THR A 147 -5.53 -5.37 2.35
N TYR A 148 -5.87 -5.12 1.08
CA TYR A 148 -6.84 -5.91 0.32
C TYR A 148 -6.26 -6.55 -0.94
N LEU A 149 -5.11 -6.06 -1.41
CA LEU A 149 -4.49 -6.49 -2.66
C LEU A 149 -3.15 -7.19 -2.39
N PRO A 150 -3.09 -8.54 -2.43
CA PRO A 150 -1.91 -9.30 -2.06
C PRO A 150 -0.64 -8.97 -2.86
N GLY A 151 -0.78 -8.67 -4.15
CA GLY A 151 0.37 -8.29 -4.99
C GLY A 151 1.03 -6.98 -4.55
N VAL A 152 0.24 -6.03 -4.04
CA VAL A 152 0.75 -4.76 -3.49
C VAL A 152 1.38 -4.99 -2.12
N TYR A 153 0.74 -5.81 -1.29
CA TYR A 153 1.31 -6.22 -0.01
C TYR A 153 2.69 -6.85 -0.19
N GLU A 154 2.82 -7.84 -1.09
CA GLU A 154 4.09 -8.50 -1.37
C GLU A 154 5.16 -7.52 -1.89
N MET A 155 4.77 -6.57 -2.75
CA MET A 155 5.69 -5.53 -3.22
C MET A 155 6.17 -4.64 -2.07
N ASN A 156 5.24 -4.14 -1.25
CA ASN A 156 5.55 -3.23 -0.16
C ASN A 156 6.43 -3.88 0.90
N VAL A 157 6.19 -5.13 1.30
CA VAL A 157 7.03 -5.80 2.31
C VAL A 157 8.45 -6.02 1.82
N LYS A 158 8.63 -6.38 0.54
CA LYS A 158 9.97 -6.56 -0.06
C LYS A 158 10.70 -5.23 -0.15
N LEU A 159 10.03 -4.17 -0.58
CA LEU A 159 10.64 -2.84 -0.65
C LEU A 159 10.96 -2.29 0.75
N GLN A 160 10.13 -2.56 1.74
CA GLN A 160 10.40 -2.20 3.14
C GLN A 160 11.66 -2.87 3.68
N GLU A 161 11.91 -4.14 3.35
CA GLU A 161 13.15 -4.83 3.72
C GLU A 161 14.39 -4.17 3.12
N PHE A 162 14.28 -3.62 1.89
CA PHE A 162 15.38 -2.91 1.24
C PHE A 162 15.58 -1.49 1.76
N PHE A 163 14.51 -0.71 1.92
CA PHE A 163 14.59 0.69 2.35
C PHE A 163 14.73 0.86 3.85
N HIS A 164 14.47 -0.19 4.64
CA HIS A 164 14.45 -0.16 6.10
C HIS A 164 13.52 0.92 6.67
N CYS A 165 12.46 1.25 5.95
CA CYS A 165 11.44 2.20 6.36
C CYS A 165 10.05 1.74 5.91
N MET A 166 9.01 2.32 6.51
CA MET A 166 7.63 2.00 6.15
C MET A 166 7.41 2.25 4.66
N THR A 167 7.03 1.20 3.92
CA THR A 167 6.66 1.31 2.51
C THR A 167 5.15 1.19 2.36
N GLY A 168 4.50 2.32 2.09
CA GLY A 168 3.07 2.42 1.80
C GLY A 168 2.79 2.57 0.31
N SER A 169 1.52 2.39 -0.07
CA SER A 169 1.05 2.63 -1.43
C SER A 169 -0.27 3.39 -1.39
N ASN A 170 -0.51 4.20 -2.43
CA ASN A 170 -1.82 4.73 -2.77
C ASN A 170 -2.10 4.36 -4.24
N PHE A 171 -3.35 4.11 -4.58
CA PHE A 171 -3.75 3.97 -5.98
C PHE A 171 -4.64 5.10 -6.43
N TYR A 172 -4.42 5.55 -7.66
CA TYR A 172 -5.13 6.69 -8.24
C TYR A 172 -5.75 6.27 -9.56
N LEU A 173 -7.07 6.21 -9.59
CA LEU A 173 -7.86 5.97 -10.79
C LEU A 173 -8.48 7.30 -11.24
N THR A 174 -8.05 7.81 -12.38
CA THR A 174 -8.50 9.10 -12.93
C THR A 174 -9.21 8.86 -14.28
N PRO A 175 -10.44 9.37 -14.47
CA PRO A 175 -11.15 9.24 -15.74
C PRO A 175 -10.50 10.10 -16.84
N PRO A 176 -10.77 9.79 -18.13
CA PRO A 176 -10.26 10.58 -19.25
C PRO A 176 -10.62 12.06 -19.15
N ASN A 177 -9.74 12.94 -19.64
CA ASN A 177 -9.97 14.38 -19.72
C ASN A 177 -10.28 15.07 -18.38
N SER A 178 -9.81 14.50 -17.25
CA SER A 178 -9.97 15.10 -15.93
C SER A 178 -8.67 15.12 -15.12
N GLN A 179 -8.69 15.88 -14.03
CA GLN A 179 -7.62 15.97 -13.05
C GLN A 179 -8.24 15.84 -11.64
N GLY A 180 -7.66 15.01 -10.78
CA GLY A 180 -8.17 14.76 -9.41
C GLY A 180 -7.58 15.68 -8.34
N PHE A 181 -6.31 16.08 -8.51
CA PHE A 181 -5.53 16.76 -7.48
C PHE A 181 -4.91 18.04 -8.03
N ALA A 182 -4.82 19.07 -7.18
CA ALA A 182 -4.04 20.27 -7.47
C ALA A 182 -2.53 19.94 -7.54
N PRO A 183 -1.70 20.76 -8.19
CA PRO A 183 -0.25 20.66 -8.09
C PRO A 183 0.22 20.75 -6.63
N HIS A 184 1.06 19.82 -6.19
CA HIS A 184 1.62 19.76 -4.83
C HIS A 184 2.95 19.00 -4.83
N TYR A 185 3.61 18.97 -3.68
CA TYR A 185 4.68 18.04 -3.33
C TYR A 185 4.25 17.26 -2.08
N ASP A 186 4.82 16.07 -1.90
CA ASP A 186 4.59 15.22 -0.73
C ASP A 186 5.83 15.24 0.20
N ASP A 187 5.67 14.68 1.40
CA ASP A 187 6.70 14.53 2.43
C ASP A 187 7.39 13.15 2.39
N ILE A 188 7.33 12.46 1.25
CA ILE A 188 7.84 11.11 1.02
C ILE A 188 8.61 11.01 -0.30
N GLU A 189 9.47 9.99 -0.43
CA GLU A 189 10.01 9.56 -1.72
C GLU A 189 8.95 8.75 -2.48
N ALA A 190 8.61 9.16 -3.70
CA ALA A 190 7.52 8.57 -4.48
C ALA A 190 8.02 7.74 -5.68
N PHE A 191 7.57 6.49 -5.77
CA PHE A 191 7.70 5.65 -6.96
C PHE A 191 6.34 5.49 -7.64
N VAL A 192 6.15 6.14 -8.80
CA VAL A 192 4.88 6.10 -9.54
C VAL A 192 4.91 4.98 -10.59
N LEU A 193 4.04 3.98 -10.42
CA LEU A 193 3.89 2.85 -11.35
C LEU A 193 2.62 3.03 -12.18
N GLN A 194 2.75 3.21 -13.50
CA GLN A 194 1.60 3.31 -14.41
C GLN A 194 1.06 1.90 -14.70
N VAL A 195 -0.09 1.55 -14.12
CA VAL A 195 -0.69 0.21 -14.24
C VAL A 195 -1.59 0.08 -15.47
N GLU A 196 -2.52 1.02 -15.66
CA GLU A 196 -3.48 1.02 -16.77
C GLU A 196 -3.57 2.39 -17.42
N GLY A 197 -3.86 2.45 -18.72
CA GLY A 197 -4.08 3.70 -19.43
C GLY A 197 -2.83 4.58 -19.56
N ARG A 198 -3.03 5.90 -19.64
CA ARG A 198 -1.96 6.91 -19.80
C ARG A 198 -2.31 8.15 -18.97
N LYS A 199 -1.28 8.82 -18.45
CA LYS A 199 -1.44 10.06 -17.70
C LYS A 199 -0.32 11.04 -18.06
N HIS A 200 -0.67 12.31 -18.25
CA HIS A 200 0.31 13.38 -18.48
C HIS A 200 0.81 13.90 -17.15
N TRP A 201 2.09 13.68 -16.85
CA TRP A 201 2.75 14.18 -15.65
C TRP A 201 3.57 15.44 -15.95
N LYS A 202 3.44 16.44 -15.08
CA LYS A 202 4.32 17.62 -15.06
C LYS A 202 5.05 17.63 -13.73
N LEU A 203 6.38 17.65 -13.80
CA LEU A 203 7.27 17.72 -12.63
C LEU A 203 7.99 19.06 -12.64
N TYR A 204 8.21 19.62 -11.46
CA TYR A 204 8.89 20.89 -11.27
C TYR A 204 9.99 20.69 -10.23
N SER A 205 11.10 21.40 -10.38
CA SER A 205 12.10 21.49 -9.32
C SER A 205 11.53 22.23 -8.10
N PRO A 206 12.06 21.97 -6.89
CA PRO A 206 11.74 22.77 -5.71
C PRO A 206 11.88 24.26 -6.01
N ARG A 207 10.91 25.08 -5.57
CA ARG A 207 10.86 26.52 -5.93
C ARG A 207 11.89 27.33 -5.15
N THR A 208 12.21 26.85 -3.95
CA THR A 208 13.16 27.46 -3.02
C THR A 208 14.03 26.39 -2.38
N ALA A 209 15.15 26.79 -1.77
CA ALA A 209 16.02 25.87 -1.04
C ALA A 209 15.32 25.18 0.15
N SER A 210 14.32 25.83 0.76
CA SER A 210 13.55 25.27 1.87
C SER A 210 12.55 24.19 1.45
N GLU A 211 12.24 24.09 0.16
CA GLU A 211 11.38 23.05 -0.41
C GLU A 211 12.17 21.80 -0.86
N VAL A 212 13.51 21.87 -0.84
CA VAL A 212 14.35 20.70 -1.12
C VAL A 212 14.26 19.75 0.07
N LEU A 213 13.82 18.51 -0.20
CA LEU A 213 13.57 17.50 0.84
C LEU A 213 12.69 18.05 1.98
N ALA A 214 11.55 18.62 1.58
CA ALA A 214 10.60 19.25 2.47
C ALA A 214 10.21 18.29 3.62
N ARG A 215 10.13 18.84 4.83
CA ARG A 215 9.62 18.15 6.01
C ARG A 215 8.27 18.76 6.37
N VAL A 216 7.40 17.94 6.96
CA VAL A 216 6.10 18.36 7.53
C VAL A 216 6.27 19.43 8.59
#